data_AF-A0A7S3S6X4-F1
#
_entry.id   AF-A0A7S3S6X4-F1
#
_cell.length_a   1.000
_cell.length_b   1.000
_cell.length_c   1.000
_cell.angle_alpha   90.00
_cell.angle_beta   90.00
_cell.angle_gamma   90.00
#
_symmetry.space_group_name_H-M   'P 1'
#
loop_
_entity.id
_entity.type
_entity.pdbx_description
1 polymer ?
#
loop_
_entity_poly.entity_id
_entity_poly.type
_entity_poly.pdbx_seq_one_letter_code
_entity_poly.pdbx_strand_id
1 'polypeptide(L)'
;VSYVCSAYVAAMYKVAGLFDDMEINATEFAPKDVYTLNFFDLDFERPQACVDADPDIPYCQLLGNYRMILDAYSTVEPYEHMAEQCPTINPDYFRPDGC
;
A
#
# COMPACT_ATOMS: atom_id res chain seq x y z
N VAL A 1 -2.94 20.82 -7.95
CA VAL A 1 -1.86 19.94 -7.47
C VAL A 1 -1.90 18.69 -8.32
N SER A 2 -0.77 18.26 -8.90
CA SER A 2 -0.70 17.02 -9.68
C SER A 2 -0.15 15.91 -8.79
N TYR A 3 -0.96 14.90 -8.51
CA TYR A 3 -0.53 13.74 -7.72
C TYR A 3 -0.12 12.58 -8.63
N VAL A 4 0.96 11.89 -8.26
CA VAL A 4 1.27 10.55 -8.78
C VAL A 4 0.30 9.55 -8.14
N CYS A 5 0.11 8.38 -8.74
CA CYS A 5 -0.91 7.40 -8.34
C CYS A 5 -0.89 7.07 -6.83
N SER A 6 0.27 6.74 -6.25
CA SER A 6 0.41 6.42 -4.82
C SER A 6 0.13 7.62 -3.93
N ALA A 7 0.65 8.79 -4.29
CA ALA A 7 0.42 10.02 -3.56
C ALA A 7 -1.06 10.41 -3.53
N TYR A 8 -1.78 10.17 -4.62
CA TYR A 8 -3.22 10.37 -4.67
C TYR A 8 -3.96 9.44 -3.69
N VAL A 9 -3.62 8.14 -3.67
CA VAL A 9 -4.26 7.18 -2.76
C VAL A 9 -3.94 7.50 -1.30
N ALA A 10 -2.68 7.83 -0.96
CA ALA A 10 -2.30 8.23 0.39
C ALA A 10 -3.03 9.52 0.84
N ALA A 11 -3.19 10.50 -0.05
CA ALA A 11 -3.98 11.69 0.24
C ALA A 11 -5.47 11.36 0.49
N MET A 12 -6.02 10.40 -0.25
CA MET A 12 -7.40 9.93 -0.03
C MET A 12 -7.56 9.23 1.32
N TYR A 13 -6.62 8.37 1.72
CA TYR A 13 -6.62 7.75 3.05
C TYR A 13 -6.57 8.81 4.16
N LYS A 14 -5.75 9.85 4.00
CA LYS A 14 -5.67 10.97 4.93
C LYS A 14 -7.00 11.71 5.08
N VAL A 15 -7.64 12.08 3.97
CA VAL A 15 -8.93 12.78 4.01
C VAL A 15 -10.06 11.88 4.53
N ALA A 16 -9.97 10.57 4.32
CA ALA A 16 -10.91 9.60 4.87
C ALA A 16 -10.68 9.30 6.37
N GLY A 17 -9.63 9.88 6.98
CA GLY A 17 -9.34 9.75 8.40
C GLY A 17 -8.62 8.46 8.78
N LEU A 18 -8.07 7.70 7.83
CA LEU A 18 -7.37 6.43 8.14
C LEU A 18 -6.02 6.65 8.84
N PHE A 19 -5.50 7.87 8.81
CA PHE A 19 -4.26 8.24 9.50
C PHE A 19 -4.52 9.01 10.82
N ASP A 20 -5.76 9.09 11.30
CA ASP A 20 -6.14 9.89 12.47
C ASP A 20 -5.55 11.33 12.39
N ASP A 21 -4.87 11.78 13.45
CA ASP A 21 -4.22 13.09 13.56
C ASP A 21 -2.73 13.06 13.11
N MET A 22 -2.24 11.98 12.51
CA MET A 22 -0.82 11.82 12.16
C MET A 22 -0.36 12.83 11.09
N GLU A 23 0.86 13.33 11.26
CA GLU A 23 1.54 14.14 10.23
C GLU A 23 2.04 13.27 9.07
N ILE A 24 1.20 13.15 8.03
CA ILE A 24 1.51 12.39 6.80
C ILE A 24 1.76 13.31 5.62
N ASN A 25 2.93 13.15 4.97
CA ASN A 25 3.23 13.76 3.68
C ASN A 25 2.95 12.77 2.51
N ALA A 26 1.74 12.83 1.97
CA ALA A 26 1.28 11.90 0.94
C ALA A 26 2.16 11.89 -0.34
N THR A 27 2.87 12.99 -0.66
CA THR A 27 3.71 13.02 -1.88
C THR A 27 4.95 12.16 -1.80
N GLU A 28 5.35 11.73 -0.60
CA GLU A 28 6.52 10.87 -0.39
C GLU A 28 6.18 9.36 -0.53
N PHE A 29 4.90 9.01 -0.66
CA PHE A 29 4.48 7.62 -0.75
C PHE A 29 4.78 7.02 -2.12
N ALA A 30 5.45 5.88 -2.15
CA ALA A 30 5.56 5.01 -3.32
C ALA A 30 4.44 3.96 -3.33
N PRO A 31 4.24 3.20 -4.43
CA PRO A 31 3.21 2.15 -4.48
C PRO A 31 3.33 1.12 -3.36
N LYS A 32 4.56 0.81 -2.91
CA LYS A 32 4.80 -0.11 -1.79
C LYS A 32 4.17 0.40 -0.50
N ASP A 33 4.40 1.66 -0.16
CA ASP A 33 3.85 2.28 1.06
C ASP A 33 2.34 2.11 1.16
N VAL A 34 1.63 2.26 0.03
CA VAL A 34 0.17 2.25 0.01
C VAL A 34 -0.42 0.87 0.32
N TYR A 35 0.10 -0.20 -0.30
CA TYR A 35 -0.48 -1.53 -0.10
C TYR A 35 0.03 -2.22 1.17
N THR A 36 1.15 -1.75 1.75
CA THR A 36 1.68 -2.32 2.98
C THR A 36 0.99 -1.81 4.24
N LEU A 37 0.28 -0.67 4.18
CA LEU A 37 -0.49 -0.16 5.31
C LEU A 37 -1.51 -1.19 5.80
N ASN A 38 -1.61 -1.37 7.12
CA ASN A 38 -2.53 -2.28 7.81
C ASN A 38 -4.03 -1.91 7.69
N PHE A 39 -4.40 -1.15 6.66
CA PHE A 39 -5.75 -0.65 6.41
C PHE A 39 -6.69 -1.68 5.77
N PHE A 40 -6.15 -2.79 5.27
CA PHE A 40 -6.94 -3.78 4.56
C PHE A 40 -7.42 -4.87 5.52
N ASP A 41 -8.68 -5.24 5.38
CA ASP A 41 -9.27 -6.36 6.10
C ASP A 41 -8.73 -7.67 5.52
N LEU A 42 -7.87 -8.36 6.28
CA LEU A 42 -7.28 -9.63 5.89
C LEU A 42 -8.25 -10.81 6.03
N ASP A 43 -9.37 -10.63 6.75
CA ASP A 43 -10.43 -11.62 6.89
C ASP A 43 -11.56 -11.42 5.87
N PHE A 44 -11.38 -10.49 4.92
CA PHE A 44 -12.36 -10.21 3.88
C PHE A 44 -12.63 -11.44 3.00
N GLU A 45 -13.89 -11.87 2.94
CA GLU A 45 -14.34 -12.91 2.02
C GLU A 45 -14.27 -12.42 0.57
N ARG A 46 -13.21 -12.83 -0.14
CA ARG A 46 -12.99 -12.48 -1.54
C ARG A 46 -14.15 -12.97 -2.41
N PRO A 47 -14.62 -12.17 -3.40
CA PRO A 47 -15.60 -12.63 -4.37
C PRO A 47 -15.16 -13.92 -5.07
N GLN A 48 -16.09 -14.83 -5.37
CA GLN A 48 -15.78 -16.12 -5.98
C GLN A 48 -14.95 -15.99 -7.26
N ALA A 49 -15.23 -14.98 -8.09
CA ALA A 49 -14.45 -14.70 -9.31
C ALA A 49 -12.96 -14.43 -9.04
N CYS A 50 -12.62 -13.84 -7.89
CA CYS A 50 -11.24 -13.61 -7.47
C CYS A 50 -10.58 -14.92 -7.01
N VAL A 51 -11.32 -15.74 -6.26
CA VAL A 51 -10.85 -17.05 -5.78
C VAL A 51 -10.63 -18.01 -6.95
N ASP A 52 -11.54 -18.04 -7.92
CA ASP A 52 -11.43 -18.86 -9.13
C ASP A 52 -10.25 -18.42 -10.02
N ALA A 53 -9.95 -17.11 -10.04
CA ALA A 53 -8.84 -16.56 -10.81
C ALA A 53 -7.47 -16.86 -10.17
N ASP A 54 -7.35 -16.69 -8.84
CA ASP A 54 -6.16 -17.06 -8.08
C ASP A 54 -6.52 -17.36 -6.61
N PRO A 55 -6.60 -18.65 -6.21
CA PRO A 55 -6.97 -19.01 -4.86
C PRO A 55 -5.88 -18.70 -3.81
N ASP A 56 -4.63 -18.52 -4.24
CA ASP A 56 -3.47 -18.48 -3.34
C ASP A 56 -3.07 -17.06 -2.90
N ILE A 57 -3.55 -16.01 -3.56
CA ILE A 57 -3.30 -14.62 -3.14
C ILE A 57 -4.34 -14.15 -2.12
N PRO A 58 -4.00 -13.31 -1.13
CA PRO A 58 -4.95 -12.82 -0.12
C PRO A 58 -5.81 -11.63 -0.59
N TYR A 59 -5.56 -11.09 -1.79
CA TYR A 59 -6.29 -9.96 -2.37
C TYR A 59 -6.94 -10.34 -3.70
N CYS A 60 -7.78 -9.45 -4.25
CA CYS A 60 -8.33 -9.62 -5.59
C CYS A 60 -7.54 -8.79 -6.60
N GLN A 61 -6.81 -9.45 -7.50
CA GLN A 61 -6.18 -8.80 -8.64
C GLN A 61 -7.20 -8.64 -9.78
N LEU A 62 -7.66 -7.42 -10.01
CA LEU A 62 -8.75 -7.16 -10.95
C LEU A 62 -8.33 -7.26 -12.43
N LEU A 63 -7.06 -7.00 -12.74
CA LEU A 63 -6.55 -6.85 -14.10
C LEU A 63 -5.13 -7.43 -14.23
N GLY A 64 -4.73 -7.71 -15.47
CA GLY A 64 -3.38 -8.17 -15.82
C GLY A 64 -3.28 -9.68 -16.02
N ASN A 65 -2.26 -10.10 -16.77
CA ASN A 65 -2.00 -11.52 -17.10
C ASN A 65 -0.96 -12.18 -16.19
N TYR A 66 -0.26 -11.38 -15.38
CA TYR A 66 0.79 -11.84 -14.48
C TYR A 66 0.30 -11.70 -13.06
N ARG A 67 0.58 -12.71 -12.24
CA ARG A 67 0.33 -12.65 -10.80
C ARG A 67 1.24 -11.62 -10.16
N MET A 68 0.64 -10.63 -9.51
CA MET A 68 1.36 -9.67 -8.69
C MET A 68 1.56 -10.28 -7.30
N ILE A 69 2.79 -10.26 -6.80
CA ILE A 69 3.12 -10.60 -5.42
C ILE A 69 3.36 -9.28 -4.68
N LEU A 70 2.51 -9.00 -3.70
CA LEU A 70 2.59 -7.80 -2.86
C LEU A 70 3.20 -8.20 -1.51
N ASP A 71 4.52 -8.14 -1.41
CA ASP A 71 5.25 -8.48 -0.19
C ASP A 71 4.87 -7.52 0.95
N ALA A 72 4.58 -8.04 2.14
CA ALA A 72 4.15 -7.25 3.30
C ALA A 72 2.79 -6.53 3.09
N TYR A 73 1.90 -7.10 2.26
CA TYR A 73 0.53 -6.62 2.13
C TYR A 73 -0.18 -6.50 3.48
N SER A 74 -0.62 -5.29 3.79
CA SER A 74 -1.32 -4.94 5.03
C SER A 74 -0.65 -5.32 6.35
N THR A 75 0.65 -5.08 6.48
CA THR A 75 1.41 -5.40 7.71
C THR A 75 2.01 -4.19 8.45
N VAL A 76 2.08 -3.01 7.83
CA VAL A 76 2.74 -1.82 8.38
C VAL A 76 1.71 -0.95 9.11
N GLU A 77 1.93 -0.75 10.40
CA GLU A 77 1.20 0.25 11.19
C GLU A 77 1.62 1.66 10.72
N PRO A 78 0.69 2.57 10.42
CA PRO A 78 1.04 3.93 10.06
C PRO A 78 1.74 4.66 11.21
N TYR A 79 2.64 5.57 10.86
CA TYR A 79 3.36 6.41 11.83
C TYR A 79 3.64 7.79 11.24
N GLU A 80 3.87 8.78 12.10
CA GLU A 80 4.16 10.15 11.69
C GLU A 80 5.44 10.23 10.85
N HIS A 81 5.43 11.09 9.83
CA HIS A 81 6.54 11.30 8.91
C HIS A 81 7.02 10.04 8.16
N MET A 82 6.17 9.02 8.03
CA MET A 82 6.52 7.83 7.26
C MET A 82 6.78 8.15 5.78
N ALA A 83 7.63 7.35 5.16
CA ALA A 83 8.09 7.49 3.76
C ALA A 83 8.99 8.71 3.46
N GLU A 84 9.02 9.76 4.30
CA GLU A 84 9.74 11.02 4.00
C GLU A 84 11.27 10.87 3.88
N GLN A 85 11.85 9.86 4.53
CA GLN A 85 13.30 9.61 4.54
C GLN A 85 13.66 8.26 3.91
N CYS A 86 12.73 7.66 3.16
CA CYS A 86 12.84 6.27 2.74
C CYS A 86 13.48 6.12 1.36
N PRO A 87 14.64 5.45 1.27
CA PRO A 87 15.27 5.22 -0.01
C PRO A 87 14.41 4.24 -0.82
N THR A 88 14.01 4.65 -2.02
CA THR A 88 13.36 3.75 -2.99
C THR A 88 14.09 3.83 -4.33
N ILE A 89 15.39 3.55 -4.27
CA ILE A 89 16.29 3.72 -5.41
C ILE A 89 16.70 2.38 -6.00
N ASN A 90 16.78 2.34 -7.33
CA ASN A 90 17.38 1.24 -8.08
C ASN A 90 18.86 1.07 -7.65
N PRO A 91 19.39 -0.16 -7.55
CA PRO A 91 18.81 -1.43 -8.00
C PRO A 91 18.00 -2.19 -6.94
N ASP A 92 18.28 -1.96 -5.66
CA ASP A 92 17.83 -2.89 -4.62
C ASP A 92 16.45 -2.57 -4.07
N TYR A 93 15.97 -1.32 -4.23
CA TYR A 93 14.71 -0.84 -3.66
C TYR A 93 14.55 -1.22 -2.17
N PHE A 94 15.68 -1.29 -1.48
CA PHE A 94 15.74 -1.71 -0.08
C PHE A 94 15.08 -0.66 0.81
N ARG A 95 14.25 -1.13 1.73
CA ARG A 95 13.56 -0.30 2.71
C ARG A 95 14.10 -0.62 4.11
N PRO A 96 14.94 0.25 4.71
CA PRO A 96 15.52 0.04 6.03
C PRO A 96 14.48 0.09 7.15
N ASP A 97 14.78 -0.48 8.32
CA ASP A 97 13.91 -0.34 9.50
C ASP A 97 13.70 1.14 9.87
N GLY A 98 12.47 1.51 10.23
CA GLY A 98 12.07 2.92 10.41
C GLY A 98 11.63 3.59 9.10
N CYS A 99 11.82 2.87 7.98
CA CYS A 99 10.98 2.90 6.81
C CYS A 99 10.11 1.63 6.78
#